data_AF-A0A803R6X5-F1
#
_entry.id   AF-A0A803R6X5-F1
#
_cell.length_a   1.000
_cell.length_b   1.000
_cell.length_c   1.000
_cell.angle_alpha   90.00
_cell.angle_beta   90.00
_cell.angle_gamma   90.00
#
_symmetry.space_group_name_H-M   'P 1'
#
loop_
_entity.id
_entity.type
_entity.pdbx_description
1 polymer ?
#
loop_
_entity_poly.entity_id
_entity_poly.type
_entity_poly.pdbx_seq_one_letter_code
_entity_poly.pdbx_strand_id
1 'polypeptide(L)'
;MARLPCLFMKGKQASRIFMKGITDLEDRKQKEVCNVRYKRRDELEKGKLSEADKEREEECGICMELNKKFVLPNCSHSMCLKCYRDWRGRSQSCPFCRDSLKRVDSGDLWVFTEKSDAIDLSTILREDRKRLFMYIDRLPLVVPDPIYIPYDAHVR
;
A
#
# COMPACT_ATOMS: atom_id res chain seq x y z
N MET A 1 -22.21 8.47 38.85
CA MET A 1 -21.29 7.67 39.69
C MET A 1 -20.48 6.82 38.73
N ALA A 2 -19.15 6.86 38.63
CA ALA A 2 -18.15 7.15 39.64
C ALA A 2 -17.09 8.14 39.12
N ARG A 3 -16.71 9.07 39.98
CA ARG A 3 -15.34 9.58 40.03
C ARG A 3 -14.49 8.47 40.65
N LEU A 4 -13.26 8.27 40.19
CA LEU A 4 -12.12 8.35 41.10
C LEU A 4 -10.90 8.96 40.37
N PRO A 5 -10.19 9.89 41.03
CA PRO A 5 -9.03 10.61 40.53
C PRO A 5 -7.73 9.92 40.96
N CYS A 6 -6.61 10.21 40.29
CA CYS A 6 -5.28 10.26 40.92
C CYS A 6 -4.44 11.29 40.16
N LEU A 7 -4.12 12.37 40.87
CA LEU A 7 -3.24 13.46 40.51
C LEU A 7 -1.78 13.12 40.87
N PHE A 8 -0.86 13.82 40.21
CA PHE A 8 0.52 14.15 40.65
C PHE A 8 1.53 12.98 40.70
N MET A 9 2.54 12.92 39.83
CA MET A 9 3.87 13.58 39.92
C MET A 9 4.79 12.77 38.96
N LYS A 10 5.74 13.24 38.14
CA LYS A 10 6.62 14.41 38.15
C LYS A 10 7.02 14.73 36.70
N GLY A 11 7.33 16.00 36.47
CA GLY A 11 7.78 16.52 35.19
C GLY A 11 8.89 15.70 34.54
N LYS A 12 8.70 15.42 33.26
CA LYS A 12 9.79 15.42 32.30
C LYS A 12 9.44 16.49 31.28
N GLN A 13 10.31 17.48 31.25
CA GLN A 13 10.37 18.55 30.27
C GLN A 13 10.03 17.96 28.90
N ALA A 14 8.95 18.44 28.29
CA ALA A 14 8.71 18.22 26.87
C ALA A 14 9.84 18.95 26.14
N SER A 15 10.97 18.26 25.98
CA SER A 15 12.04 18.67 25.12
C SER A 15 11.39 18.99 23.79
N ARG A 16 11.59 20.23 23.32
CA ARG A 16 11.29 20.69 21.96
C ARG A 16 11.38 19.48 21.02
N ILE A 17 10.25 18.97 20.54
CA ILE A 17 10.27 18.11 19.38
C ILE A 17 10.72 19.05 18.28
N PHE A 18 12.04 19.12 18.10
CA PHE A 18 12.63 19.64 16.90
C PHE A 18 12.09 18.69 15.84
N MET A 19 11.01 19.10 15.16
CA MET A 19 10.67 18.60 13.84
C MET A 19 11.86 18.98 12.96
N LYS A 20 12.96 18.25 13.10
CA LYS A 20 14.11 18.37 12.22
C LYS A 20 13.55 17.85 10.91
N GLY A 21 13.21 18.77 10.00
CA GLY A 21 12.81 18.42 8.64
C GLY A 21 13.85 17.46 8.08
N ILE A 22 13.39 16.49 7.30
CA ILE A 22 14.28 15.55 6.60
C ILE A 22 15.33 16.38 5.87
N THR A 23 16.60 16.19 6.20
CA THR A 23 17.67 16.94 5.52
C THR A 23 17.86 16.38 4.11
N ASP A 24 18.41 17.18 3.19
CA ASP A 24 18.70 16.73 1.81
C ASP A 24 19.57 15.45 1.77
N LEU A 25 20.42 15.26 2.78
CA LEU A 25 21.24 14.07 2.96
C LEU A 25 20.42 12.83 3.34
N GLU A 26 19.43 12.98 4.21
CA GLU A 26 18.51 11.90 4.59
C GLU A 26 17.51 11.57 3.48
N ASP A 27 17.00 12.58 2.76
CA ASP A 27 16.15 12.38 1.58
C ASP A 27 16.89 11.64 0.47
N ARG A 28 18.14 12.05 0.15
CA ARG A 28 18.95 11.38 -0.86
C ARG A 28 19.23 9.92 -0.50
N LYS A 29 19.50 9.62 0.77
CA LYS A 29 19.67 8.25 1.27
C LYS A 29 18.37 7.44 1.15
N GLN A 30 17.22 8.00 1.54
CA GLN A 30 15.93 7.33 1.39
C GLN A 30 15.58 7.07 -0.08
N LYS A 31 15.85 8.04 -0.97
CA LYS A 31 15.67 7.92 -2.41
C LYS A 31 16.55 6.84 -3.02
N GLU A 32 17.80 6.75 -2.59
CA GLU A 32 18.74 5.71 -3.04
C GLU A 32 18.30 4.31 -2.55
N VAL A 33 17.93 4.17 -1.27
CA VAL A 33 17.40 2.91 -0.72
C VAL A 33 16.13 2.48 -1.44
N CYS A 34 15.22 3.42 -1.71
CA CYS A 34 14.01 3.19 -2.48
C CYS A 34 14.35 2.70 -3.89
N ASN A 35 15.17 3.46 -4.64
CA ASN A 35 15.59 3.09 -5.98
C ASN A 35 16.26 1.70 -6.02
N VAL A 36 17.17 1.38 -5.10
CA VAL A 36 17.87 0.09 -5.07
C VAL A 36 16.93 -1.08 -4.77
N ARG A 37 15.88 -0.87 -3.95
CA ARG A 37 14.89 -1.90 -3.63
C ARG A 37 13.91 -2.15 -4.77
N TYR A 38 13.48 -1.10 -5.46
CA TYR A 38 12.43 -1.19 -6.47
C TYR A 38 12.98 -1.35 -7.91
N LYS A 39 14.13 -0.75 -8.29
CA LYS A 39 14.76 -1.00 -9.61
C LYS A 39 15.20 -2.44 -9.82
N ARG A 40 15.69 -3.11 -8.77
CA ARG A 40 16.11 -4.52 -8.85
C ARG A 40 14.97 -5.47 -9.22
N ARG A 41 13.72 -5.06 -8.99
CA ARG A 41 12.53 -5.84 -9.37
C ARG A 41 12.18 -5.66 -10.85
N ASP A 42 12.38 -4.48 -11.43
CA ASP A 42 12.10 -4.20 -12.85
C ASP A 42 13.15 -4.79 -13.82
N GLU A 43 14.43 -4.76 -13.46
CA GLU A 43 15.51 -5.19 -14.36
C GLU A 43 15.62 -6.73 -14.48
N LEU A 44 15.26 -7.48 -13.43
CA LEU A 44 15.33 -8.95 -13.42
C LEU A 44 14.24 -9.61 -14.28
N GLU A 45 13.12 -8.93 -14.50
CA GLU A 45 11.95 -9.50 -15.17
C GLU A 45 11.86 -9.18 -16.68
N LYS A 46 12.78 -8.37 -17.21
CA LYS A 46 12.77 -7.93 -18.61
C LYS A 46 13.51 -8.90 -19.51
N GLY A 47 13.11 -10.16 -19.49
CA GLY A 47 13.34 -11.06 -20.63
C GLY A 47 12.55 -10.53 -21.83
N LYS A 48 13.15 -10.45 -23.02
CA LYS A 48 12.44 -10.06 -24.25
C LYS A 48 11.45 -11.16 -24.64
N LEU A 49 10.23 -11.12 -24.10
CA LEU A 49 9.13 -11.96 -24.59
C LEU A 49 8.69 -11.45 -25.97
N SER A 50 8.43 -12.38 -26.90
CA SER A 50 7.85 -12.02 -28.19
C SER A 50 6.44 -11.49 -28.00
N GLU A 51 5.92 -10.73 -28.97
CA GLU A 51 4.55 -10.20 -28.90
C GLU A 51 3.51 -11.34 -28.81
N ALA A 52 3.74 -12.44 -29.53
CA ALA A 52 2.92 -13.64 -29.47
C ALA A 52 2.96 -14.36 -28.11
N ASP A 53 4.09 -14.35 -27.40
CA ASP A 53 4.18 -14.95 -26.06
C ASP A 53 3.38 -14.15 -25.03
N LYS A 54 3.31 -12.82 -25.19
CA LYS A 54 2.52 -11.94 -24.31
C LYS A 54 1.03 -12.17 -24.48
N GLU A 55 0.54 -12.21 -25.71
CA GLU A 55 -0.88 -12.47 -26.00
C GLU A 55 -1.33 -13.80 -25.38
N ARG A 56 -0.52 -14.87 -25.54
CA ARG A 56 -0.79 -16.18 -24.94
C ARG A 56 -0.80 -16.14 -23.41
N GLU A 57 0.06 -15.34 -22.80
CA GLU A 57 0.07 -15.16 -21.35
C GLU A 57 -1.19 -14.41 -20.87
N GLU A 58 -1.73 -13.49 -21.65
CA GLU A 58 -2.93 -12.67 -21.33
C GLU A 58 -4.24 -13.47 -21.46
N GLU A 59 -4.28 -14.46 -22.34
CA GLU A 59 -5.45 -15.31 -22.58
C GLU A 59 -5.83 -16.21 -21.40
N CYS A 60 -7.11 -16.51 -21.30
CA CYS A 60 -7.59 -17.55 -20.40
C CYS A 60 -7.15 -18.94 -20.90
N GLY A 61 -6.37 -19.69 -20.11
CA GLY A 61 -5.90 -21.03 -20.45
C GLY A 61 -6.98 -22.13 -20.58
N ILE A 62 -8.27 -21.77 -20.52
CA ILE A 62 -9.40 -22.68 -20.74
C ILE A 62 -10.14 -22.34 -22.04
N CYS A 63 -10.53 -21.07 -22.25
CA CYS A 63 -11.29 -20.65 -23.44
C CYS A 63 -10.44 -19.98 -24.53
N MET A 64 -9.16 -19.68 -24.26
CA MET A 64 -8.24 -18.99 -25.18
C MET A 64 -8.74 -17.60 -25.62
N GLU A 65 -9.55 -16.96 -24.79
CA GLU A 65 -10.05 -15.59 -25.03
C GLU A 65 -9.31 -14.59 -24.14
N LEU A 66 -9.06 -13.39 -24.66
CA LEU A 66 -8.53 -12.22 -23.94
C LEU A 66 -9.58 -11.65 -22.97
N ASN A 67 -9.68 -12.27 -21.80
CA ASN A 67 -10.57 -11.85 -20.73
C ASN A 67 -9.77 -11.59 -19.45
N LYS A 68 -10.26 -10.67 -18.62
CA LYS A 68 -9.71 -10.49 -17.26
C LYS A 68 -9.67 -11.82 -16.52
N LYS A 69 -8.47 -12.21 -16.09
CA LYS A 69 -8.22 -13.42 -15.34
C LYS A 69 -8.39 -13.18 -13.85
N PHE A 70 -8.77 -14.24 -13.15
CA PHE A 70 -8.90 -14.27 -11.71
C PHE A 70 -8.06 -15.41 -11.16
N VAL A 71 -7.39 -15.16 -10.05
CA VAL A 71 -6.49 -16.09 -9.36
C VAL A 71 -7.22 -16.76 -8.21
N LEU A 72 -7.10 -18.08 -8.12
CA LEU A 72 -7.63 -18.88 -7.03
C LEU A 72 -6.71 -18.77 -5.79
N PRO A 73 -7.23 -18.43 -4.60
CA PRO A 73 -6.40 -18.17 -3.42
C PRO A 73 -5.68 -19.42 -2.88
N ASN A 74 -6.22 -20.61 -3.11
CA ASN A 74 -5.66 -21.86 -2.57
C ASN A 74 -4.49 -22.42 -3.39
N CYS A 75 -4.44 -22.12 -4.69
CA CYS A 75 -3.53 -22.79 -5.62
C CYS A 75 -2.88 -21.84 -6.64
N SER A 76 -3.16 -20.53 -6.58
CA SER A 76 -2.62 -19.49 -7.46
C SER A 76 -2.85 -19.66 -8.98
N HIS A 77 -3.64 -20.65 -9.39
CA HIS A 77 -4.02 -20.82 -10.80
C HIS A 77 -5.03 -19.76 -11.23
N SER A 78 -4.95 -19.36 -12.49
CA SER A 78 -5.77 -18.28 -13.05
C SER A 78 -6.63 -18.73 -14.23
N MET A 79 -7.84 -18.16 -14.33
CA MET A 79 -8.77 -18.35 -15.44
C MET A 79 -9.75 -17.17 -15.50
N CYS A 80 -10.48 -16.98 -16.60
CA CYS A 80 -11.51 -15.95 -16.65
C CYS A 80 -12.73 -16.30 -15.78
N LEU A 81 -13.49 -15.28 -15.37
CA LEU A 81 -14.64 -15.47 -14.47
C LEU A 81 -15.73 -16.37 -15.06
N LYS A 82 -15.90 -16.35 -16.39
CA LYS A 82 -16.85 -17.21 -17.10
C LYS A 82 -16.47 -18.69 -16.93
N CYS A 83 -15.24 -19.05 -17.27
CA CYS A 83 -14.72 -20.41 -17.10
C CYS A 83 -14.75 -20.87 -15.65
N TYR A 84 -14.46 -19.98 -14.68
CA TYR A 84 -14.59 -20.30 -13.27
C TYR A 84 -16.03 -20.66 -12.88
N ARG A 85 -17.02 -19.84 -13.27
CA ARG A 85 -18.43 -20.07 -12.94
C ARG A 85 -18.96 -21.35 -13.57
N ASP A 86 -18.66 -21.55 -14.85
CA ASP A 86 -19.07 -22.75 -15.60
C ASP A 86 -18.48 -24.01 -14.98
N TRP A 87 -17.19 -23.96 -14.59
CA TRP A 87 -16.53 -25.09 -13.95
C TRP A 87 -17.05 -25.34 -12.54
N ARG A 88 -17.27 -24.30 -11.73
CA ARG A 88 -17.77 -24.43 -10.35
C ARG A 88 -19.18 -25.02 -10.27
N GLY A 89 -19.99 -24.86 -11.32
CA GLY A 89 -21.27 -25.57 -11.45
C GLY A 89 -21.12 -27.09 -11.67
N ARG A 90 -19.96 -27.56 -12.13
CA ARG A 90 -19.66 -28.98 -12.40
C ARG A 90 -18.80 -29.63 -11.30
N SER A 91 -17.81 -28.92 -10.78
CA SER A 91 -16.90 -29.40 -9.75
C SER A 91 -16.42 -28.27 -8.85
N GLN A 92 -16.35 -28.55 -7.54
CA GLN A 92 -15.73 -27.64 -6.56
C GLN A 92 -14.23 -27.93 -6.38
N SER A 93 -13.50 -28.08 -7.49
CA SER A 93 -12.06 -28.29 -7.53
C SER A 93 -11.41 -27.36 -8.54
N CYS A 94 -10.12 -27.04 -8.40
CA CYS A 94 -9.38 -26.33 -9.43
C CYS A 94 -9.34 -27.18 -10.73
N PRO A 95 -9.64 -26.62 -11.92
CA PRO A 95 -9.55 -27.35 -13.18
C PRO A 95 -8.10 -27.72 -13.56
N PHE A 96 -7.10 -27.04 -13.00
CA PHE A 96 -5.70 -27.25 -13.31
C PHE A 96 -5.03 -28.27 -12.37
N CYS A 97 -5.19 -28.11 -11.05
CA CYS A 97 -4.52 -28.96 -10.05
C CYS A 97 -5.46 -29.79 -9.18
N ARG A 98 -6.78 -29.65 -9.34
CA ARG A 98 -7.81 -30.35 -8.54
C ARG A 98 -7.86 -30.01 -7.05
N ASP A 99 -7.15 -28.97 -6.60
CA ASP A 99 -7.29 -28.45 -5.24
C ASP A 99 -8.72 -28.05 -4.92
N SER A 100 -9.15 -28.28 -3.67
CA SER A 100 -10.53 -28.04 -3.24
C SER A 100 -10.89 -26.56 -3.25
N LEU A 101 -12.05 -26.24 -3.84
CA LEU A 101 -12.66 -24.90 -3.89
C LEU A 101 -13.95 -24.80 -3.07
N LYS A 102 -14.25 -25.80 -2.22
CA LYS A 102 -15.48 -25.85 -1.42
C LYS A 102 -15.70 -24.61 -0.53
N ARG A 103 -14.62 -23.94 -0.13
CA ARG A 103 -14.61 -22.73 0.72
C ARG A 103 -14.30 -21.44 -0.04
N VAL A 104 -14.22 -21.50 -1.37
CA VAL A 104 -13.88 -20.35 -2.21
C VAL A 104 -15.15 -19.94 -2.95
N ASP A 105 -15.58 -18.69 -2.77
CA ASP A 105 -16.60 -18.05 -3.59
C ASP A 105 -16.00 -17.00 -4.54
N SER A 106 -16.83 -16.46 -5.42
CA SER A 106 -16.49 -15.39 -6.36
C SER A 106 -15.91 -14.14 -5.71
N GLY A 107 -16.27 -13.84 -4.45
CA GLY A 107 -15.68 -12.73 -3.69
C GLY A 107 -14.26 -13.00 -3.17
N ASP A 108 -13.86 -14.27 -3.11
CA ASP A 108 -12.52 -14.68 -2.67
C ASP A 108 -11.53 -14.76 -3.84
N LEU A 109 -11.97 -14.44 -5.06
CA LEU A 109 -11.14 -14.44 -6.26
C LEU A 109 -10.35 -13.15 -6.38
N TRP A 110 -9.08 -13.27 -6.74
CA TRP A 110 -8.19 -12.13 -6.85
C TRP A 110 -8.09 -11.74 -8.32
N VAL A 111 -8.23 -10.46 -8.64
CA VAL A 111 -8.03 -10.01 -10.02
C VAL A 111 -6.55 -10.21 -10.35
N PHE A 112 -6.27 -10.88 -11.47
CA PHE A 112 -4.92 -10.95 -12.01
C PHE A 112 -4.57 -9.56 -12.56
N THR A 113 -3.55 -8.94 -11.98
CA THR A 113 -3.02 -7.65 -12.43
C THR A 113 -1.75 -7.88 -13.24
N GLU A 114 -1.71 -7.33 -14.44
CA GLU A 114 -0.51 -7.34 -15.25
C GLU A 114 0.49 -6.29 -14.77
N LYS A 115 1.71 -6.36 -15.27
CA LYS A 115 2.74 -5.36 -14.94
C LYS A 115 2.38 -3.97 -15.46
N SER A 116 1.62 -3.92 -16.56
CA SER A 116 1.04 -2.70 -17.14
C SER A 116 -0.03 -2.06 -16.24
N ASP A 117 -0.74 -2.85 -15.44
CA ASP A 117 -1.76 -2.38 -14.49
C ASP A 117 -1.12 -1.80 -13.20
N ALA A 118 0.15 -2.09 -12.95
CA ALA A 118 0.86 -1.59 -11.77
C ALA A 118 1.22 -0.11 -11.98
N ILE A 119 0.74 0.75 -11.09
CA ILE A 119 1.11 2.17 -11.07
C ILE A 119 2.58 2.29 -10.66
N ASP A 120 3.37 2.98 -11.49
CA ASP A 120 4.79 3.22 -11.19
C ASP A 120 4.96 3.97 -9.87
N LEU A 121 6.01 3.59 -9.13
CA LEU A 121 6.30 4.13 -7.82
C LEU A 121 6.49 5.65 -7.83
N SER A 122 7.04 6.23 -8.91
CA SER A 122 7.18 7.68 -9.02
C SER A 122 5.82 8.39 -9.04
N THR A 123 4.80 7.76 -9.61
CA THR A 123 3.44 8.30 -9.65
C THR A 123 2.79 8.23 -8.27
N ILE A 124 2.92 7.10 -7.56
CA ILE A 124 2.43 6.94 -6.19
C ILE A 124 3.04 8.01 -5.28
N LEU A 125 4.38 8.13 -5.28
CA LEU A 125 5.08 9.11 -4.44
C LEU A 125 4.66 10.55 -4.73
N ARG A 126 4.46 10.88 -6.02
CA ARG A 126 4.00 12.22 -6.42
C ARG A 126 2.61 12.52 -5.87
N GLU A 127 1.69 11.55 -5.91
CA GLU A 127 0.34 11.71 -5.37
C GLU A 127 0.32 11.80 -3.86
N ASP A 128 1.06 10.93 -3.17
CA ASP A 128 1.15 10.94 -1.71
C ASP A 128 1.73 12.25 -1.19
N ARG A 129 2.73 12.79 -1.89
CA ARG A 129 3.27 14.12 -1.60
C ARG A 129 2.19 15.21 -1.71
N LYS A 130 1.35 15.17 -2.76
CA LYS A 130 0.24 16.13 -2.89
C LYS A 130 -0.78 15.97 -1.76
N ARG A 131 -1.15 14.74 -1.41
CA ARG A 131 -2.08 14.45 -0.30
C ARG A 131 -1.53 14.95 1.04
N LEU A 132 -0.22 14.78 1.27
CA LEU A 132 0.46 15.27 2.45
C LEU A 132 0.40 16.79 2.56
N PHE A 133 0.74 17.52 1.48
CA PHE A 133 0.66 18.98 1.50
C PHE A 133 -0.77 19.46 1.77
N MET A 134 -1.77 18.88 1.09
CA MET A 134 -3.17 19.21 1.35
C MET A 134 -3.64 18.87 2.77
N TYR A 135 -3.04 17.87 3.41
CA TYR A 135 -3.33 17.55 4.81
C TYR A 135 -2.72 18.61 5.74
N ILE A 136 -1.46 18.98 5.52
CA ILE A 136 -0.76 20.01 6.27
C ILE A 136 -1.51 21.35 6.19
N ASP A 137 -1.94 21.74 5.01
CA ASP A 137 -2.70 23.00 4.79
C ASP A 137 -4.04 23.01 5.53
N ARG A 138 -4.59 21.84 5.86
CA ARG A 138 -5.86 21.68 6.57
C ARG A 138 -5.70 21.44 8.07
N LEU A 139 -4.48 21.41 8.60
CA LEU A 139 -4.26 21.27 10.02
C LEU A 139 -4.65 22.58 10.74
N PRO A 140 -5.43 22.51 11.83
CA PRO A 140 -5.76 23.69 12.62
C PRO A 140 -4.49 24.28 13.22
N LEU A 141 -4.35 25.61 13.13
CA LEU A 141 -3.29 26.34 13.81
C LEU A 141 -3.49 26.24 15.32
N VAL A 142 -2.67 25.42 15.97
CA VAL A 142 -2.59 25.41 17.43
C VAL A 142 -1.65 26.54 17.84
N VAL A 143 -2.21 27.71 18.11
CA VAL A 143 -1.48 28.82 18.72
C VAL A 143 -1.39 28.54 20.22
N PRO A 144 -0.19 28.36 20.81
CA PRO A 144 -0.06 28.29 22.25
C PRO A 144 -0.52 29.63 22.84
N ASP A 145 -1.38 29.58 23.87
CA ASP A 145 -1.78 30.79 24.60
C ASP A 145 -0.53 31.57 25.06
N PRO A 146 -0.48 32.90 24.88
CA PRO A 146 0.63 33.69 25.38
C PRO A 146 0.63 33.61 26.90
N ILE A 147 1.51 32.75 27.44
CA ILE A 147 1.81 32.72 28.87
C ILE A 147 2.50 34.05 29.19
N TYR A 148 1.73 35.01 29.68
CA TYR A 148 2.24 36.23 30.28
C TYR A 148 2.99 35.84 31.55
N ILE A 149 4.32 35.85 31.51
CA ILE A 149 5.16 35.69 32.69
C ILE A 149 5.47 37.11 33.19
N PRO A 150 4.87 37.56 34.31
CA PRO A 150 5.26 38.83 34.91
C PRO A 150 6.70 38.71 35.39
N TYR A 151 7.57 39.59 34.90
CA TYR A 151 8.90 39.75 35.49
C TYR A 151 8.71 40.34 36.88
N ASP A 152 8.98 39.53 37.91
CA ASP A 152 9.16 40.03 39.27
C ASP A 152 10.47 40.83 39.30
N ALA A 153 10.35 42.13 39.03
CA ALA A 153 11.28 43.08 39.59
C ALA A 153 11.16 43.00 41.11
N HIS A 154 12.19 43.41 41.84
CA HIS A 154 12.30 43.41 43.32
C HIS A 154 12.82 42.11 43.94
N VAL A 155 14.14 41.93 43.95
CA VAL A 155 14.83 41.72 45.23
C VAL A 155 16.07 42.61 45.27
N ARG A 156 16.15 43.34 46.37
CA ARG A 156 17.08 44.40 46.74
C ARG A 156 18.27 43.83 47.51
#